data_AF-A0A926WZD6-F1
#
_entry.id   AF-A0A926WZD6-F1
#
_cell.length_a   1.000
_cell.length_b   1.000
_cell.length_c   1.000
_cell.angle_alpha   90.00
_cell.angle_beta   90.00
_cell.angle_gamma   90.00
#
_symmetry.space_group_name_H-M   'P 1'
#
loop_
_entity.id
_entity.type
_entity.pdbx_description
1 polymer ?
#
loop_
_entity_poly.entity_id
_entity_poly.type
_entity_poly.pdbx_seq_one_letter_code
_entity_poly.pdbx_strand_id
1 'polypeptide(L)'
;MNSRLRRFIACLFTAFSLVVLLNACGGNNSGSNLPGFEVKLLVGSALGDFCEQSANQFNQQQPKLENGEQFHMTCEAVGSGDVVTRTVSLAEQLKTGTLSADDPAFPTLLSVDGEIYHSLLLARMEQLFPGQNYIPQITDAPLLATSPMVFMTQADLAPGLRKVDDLFKALVTAKTHRDLDATSPALTIHYVQTAPTRSNSGLQTLVAQYAAVSGKRPEQLTAADISQHTDEIKAIQQKITRYGVSTNSLAEAMVQNGPFWASVGSVYESSVIAANTSLQAGQQRFEAIYPKATFTSNMRAILPAAPWVSDNERAAAEQILAFLQTPETQQIATNLGLRPGVPGVPLGAKFSPEFGVDPQARYDSYRPPQPEVTEAMIQAWEQIAKKPSLVVVVVDSSGSMSNNKMPAVQNTLQNYINSLGANDRIALIDFDSVIRDPVVIDGTPEGRDRGLQFISSLQVEGGTALYDSAIYGRNWLVQNLRPDAINAVLLLTDGVDSGSAMPLEQLIAELERSGFGSDQRISFFTVGYGEEGEFDPAVLEQIATVTGGYYSAGDPNTISRVLENLQLEF
;
A
#
# COMPACT_ATOMS: atom_id res chain seq x y z
N MET A 1 65.08 -7.08 35.69
CA MET A 1 65.13 -8.28 36.55
C MET A 1 63.87 -8.28 37.41
N ASN A 2 62.98 -9.24 37.13
CA ASN A 2 61.85 -9.73 37.93
C ASN A 2 60.82 -8.71 38.45
N SER A 3 59.63 -8.64 37.86
CA SER A 3 58.51 -9.59 38.04
C SER A 3 58.07 -9.71 39.51
N ARG A 4 57.19 -8.80 39.92
CA ARG A 4 56.08 -8.99 40.88
C ARG A 4 55.42 -7.62 41.15
N LEU A 5 54.10 -7.64 41.32
CA LEU A 5 53.18 -6.54 41.66
C LEU A 5 52.78 -5.58 40.52
N ARG A 6 51.69 -5.94 39.83
CA ARG A 6 50.43 -5.15 39.77
C ARG A 6 49.51 -5.74 38.71
N ARG A 7 48.46 -6.45 39.14
CA ARG A 7 47.07 -6.19 38.74
C ARG A 7 46.13 -7.11 39.51
N PHE A 8 45.22 -6.44 40.18
CA PHE A 8 44.16 -6.96 41.03
C PHE A 8 43.01 -7.46 40.14
N ILE A 9 42.25 -8.41 40.69
CA ILE A 9 40.90 -8.87 40.31
C ILE A 9 40.86 -9.96 39.23
N ALA A 10 40.81 -11.19 39.74
CA ALA A 10 40.46 -12.40 39.02
C ALA A 10 38.93 -12.61 39.04
N CYS A 11 38.41 -12.88 37.84
CA CYS A 11 37.25 -13.70 37.48
C CYS A 11 36.27 -14.13 38.57
N LEU A 12 35.07 -13.56 38.54
CA LEU A 12 33.81 -14.27 38.78
C LEU A 12 32.66 -13.33 38.36
N PHE A 13 32.27 -13.38 37.09
CA PHE A 13 30.94 -12.94 36.68
C PHE A 13 30.39 -13.90 35.63
N THR A 14 29.27 -14.47 36.01
CA THR A 14 28.35 -15.34 35.29
C THR A 14 27.95 -14.76 33.93
N ALA A 15 27.97 -15.61 32.91
CA ALA A 15 27.43 -15.34 31.59
C ALA A 15 25.92 -15.04 31.68
N PHE A 16 25.54 -13.82 31.31
CA PHE A 16 24.17 -13.46 30.97
C PHE A 16 24.17 -13.21 29.47
N SER A 17 23.81 -14.24 28.70
CA SER A 17 23.59 -14.08 27.26
C SER A 17 22.26 -13.39 27.06
N LEU A 18 22.33 -12.12 26.64
CA LEU A 18 21.21 -11.33 26.16
C LEU A 18 20.74 -11.94 24.82
N VAL A 19 19.57 -12.58 24.81
CA VAL A 19 18.90 -12.95 23.56
C VAL A 19 18.24 -11.68 23.03
N VAL A 20 18.84 -11.11 21.99
CA VAL A 20 18.24 -10.06 21.16
C VAL A 20 17.29 -10.76 20.18
N LEU A 21 15.98 -10.57 20.37
CA LEU A 21 14.96 -10.98 19.42
C LEU A 21 14.97 -9.99 18.24
N LEU A 22 15.53 -10.41 17.11
CA LEU A 22 15.37 -9.73 15.83
C LEU A 22 14.00 -10.09 15.26
N ASN A 23 13.10 -9.10 15.18
CA ASN A 23 11.92 -9.17 14.32
C ASN A 23 12.38 -9.01 12.87
N ALA A 24 12.60 -10.14 12.20
CA ALA A 24 12.72 -10.18 10.75
C ALA A 24 11.32 -10.32 10.15
N CYS A 25 10.84 -9.24 9.52
CA CYS A 25 9.74 -9.28 8.57
C CYS A 25 10.25 -10.02 7.32
N GLY A 26 10.10 -11.34 7.34
CA GLY A 26 10.23 -12.19 6.17
C GLY A 26 8.97 -13.03 6.13
N GLY A 27 8.16 -12.86 5.08
CA GLY A 27 7.04 -13.74 4.76
C GLY A 27 7.57 -15.13 4.46
N ASN A 28 7.89 -15.86 5.52
CA ASN A 28 8.22 -17.26 5.41
C ASN A 28 6.89 -17.99 5.42
N ASN A 29 6.63 -18.68 4.31
CA ASN A 29 5.54 -19.63 4.16
C ASN A 29 5.82 -20.80 5.11
N SER A 30 5.65 -20.58 6.42
CA SER A 30 5.57 -21.63 7.40
C SER A 30 4.22 -22.31 7.15
N GLY A 31 4.24 -23.31 6.27
CA GLY A 31 3.28 -24.40 6.31
C GLY A 31 3.41 -25.09 7.65
N SER A 32 2.93 -24.46 8.71
CA SER A 32 2.51 -25.14 9.91
C SER A 32 1.48 -26.15 9.43
N ASN A 33 1.77 -27.45 9.60
CA ASN A 33 0.78 -28.52 9.48
C ASN A 33 -0.27 -28.31 10.59
N LEU A 34 -1.10 -27.27 10.44
CA LEU A 34 -2.25 -27.03 11.28
C LEU A 34 -3.25 -28.13 10.94
N PRO A 35 -3.74 -28.86 11.95
CA PRO A 35 -4.61 -29.99 11.69
C PRO A 35 -5.99 -29.51 11.20
N GLY A 36 -6.68 -30.37 10.45
CA GLY A 36 -8.03 -30.09 9.97
C GLY A 36 -8.11 -29.35 8.64
N PHE A 37 -9.33 -29.04 8.21
CA PHE A 37 -9.55 -28.24 7.01
C PHE A 37 -9.35 -26.74 7.28
N GLU A 38 -9.01 -25.99 6.24
CA GLU A 38 -8.74 -24.56 6.32
C GLU A 38 -10.04 -23.75 6.23
N VAL A 39 -10.18 -22.76 7.11
CA VAL A 39 -11.17 -21.68 6.99
C VAL A 39 -10.42 -20.40 6.66
N LYS A 40 -10.46 -20.02 5.39
CA LYS A 40 -9.69 -18.89 4.88
C LYS A 40 -10.45 -17.58 5.04
N LEU A 41 -9.86 -16.62 5.76
CA LEU A 41 -10.37 -15.26 5.91
C LEU A 41 -9.55 -14.29 5.04
N LEU A 42 -10.12 -13.83 3.93
CA LEU A 42 -9.52 -12.84 3.04
C LEU A 42 -9.94 -11.44 3.48
N VAL A 43 -8.99 -10.61 3.91
CA VAL A 43 -9.26 -9.32 4.53
C VAL A 43 -8.62 -8.14 3.80
N GLY A 44 -9.25 -6.98 3.93
CA GLY A 44 -8.61 -5.70 3.66
C GLY A 44 -7.38 -5.49 4.55
N SER A 45 -6.36 -4.87 3.98
CA SER A 45 -5.05 -4.66 4.59
C SER A 45 -5.09 -4.01 5.97
N ALA A 46 -6.06 -3.15 6.26
CA ALA A 46 -6.14 -2.47 7.56
C ALA A 46 -6.53 -3.42 8.71
N LEU A 47 -7.18 -4.54 8.39
CA LEU A 47 -7.55 -5.59 9.34
C LEU A 47 -6.52 -6.73 9.40
N GLY A 48 -5.45 -6.69 8.59
CA GLY A 48 -4.49 -7.78 8.43
C GLY A 48 -3.89 -8.28 9.74
N ASP A 49 -3.25 -7.39 10.51
CA ASP A 49 -2.61 -7.75 11.79
C ASP A 49 -3.62 -8.27 12.82
N PHE A 50 -4.84 -7.71 12.83
CA PHE A 50 -5.91 -8.18 13.71
C PHE A 50 -6.33 -9.60 13.33
N CYS A 51 -6.49 -9.87 12.03
CA CYS A 51 -6.81 -11.19 11.51
C CYS A 51 -5.73 -12.19 11.92
N GLU A 52 -4.46 -11.92 11.63
CA GLU A 52 -3.36 -12.84 11.85
C GLU A 52 -3.15 -13.14 13.36
N GLN A 53 -3.15 -12.11 14.21
CA GLN A 53 -3.03 -12.32 15.66
C GLN A 53 -4.24 -13.08 16.23
N SER A 54 -5.44 -12.82 15.72
CA SER A 54 -6.64 -13.55 16.12
C SER A 54 -6.61 -15.01 15.67
N ALA A 55 -6.16 -15.28 14.43
CA ALA A 55 -6.01 -16.64 13.91
C ALA A 55 -5.01 -17.44 14.75
N ASN A 56 -3.88 -16.83 15.11
CA ASN A 56 -2.88 -17.45 15.98
C ASN A 56 -3.47 -17.80 17.36
N GLN A 57 -4.25 -16.90 17.98
CA GLN A 57 -4.89 -17.17 19.26
C GLN A 57 -6.03 -18.21 19.15
N PHE A 58 -6.79 -18.18 18.07
CA PHE A 58 -7.89 -19.12 17.82
C PHE A 58 -7.37 -20.55 17.60
N ASN A 59 -6.36 -20.71 16.74
CA ASN A 59 -5.82 -22.02 16.37
C ASN A 59 -5.12 -22.75 17.53
N GLN A 60 -4.62 -22.01 18.54
CA GLN A 60 -4.09 -22.60 19.77
C GLN A 60 -5.15 -23.40 20.56
N GLN A 61 -6.44 -23.12 20.36
CA GLN A 61 -7.55 -23.82 21.00
C GLN A 61 -7.85 -25.19 20.35
N GLN A 62 -7.19 -25.52 19.23
CA GLN A 62 -7.43 -26.74 18.43
C GLN A 62 -8.93 -26.92 18.14
N PRO A 63 -9.54 -25.96 17.43
CA PRO A 63 -10.99 -25.88 17.31
C PRO A 63 -11.53 -27.09 16.53
N LYS A 64 -12.75 -27.50 16.90
CA LYS A 64 -13.43 -28.64 16.31
C LYS A 64 -14.91 -28.32 16.11
N LEU A 65 -15.47 -28.86 15.04
CA LEU A 65 -16.91 -28.90 14.84
C LEU A 65 -17.55 -29.91 15.81
N GLU A 66 -18.88 -29.82 15.96
CA GLU A 66 -19.65 -30.77 16.80
C GLU A 66 -19.49 -32.23 16.33
N ASN A 67 -19.26 -32.44 15.03
CA ASN A 67 -18.99 -33.74 14.44
C ASN A 67 -17.57 -34.29 14.74
N GLY A 68 -16.74 -33.52 15.46
CA GLY A 68 -15.36 -33.87 15.85
C GLY A 68 -14.29 -33.52 14.81
N GLU A 69 -14.68 -33.02 13.64
CA GLU A 69 -13.76 -32.60 12.58
C GLU A 69 -12.98 -31.36 13.02
N GLN A 70 -11.66 -31.40 12.83
CA GLN A 70 -10.78 -30.30 13.18
C GLN A 70 -10.75 -29.29 12.04
N PHE A 71 -10.53 -28.03 12.38
CA PHE A 71 -10.30 -26.97 11.40
C PHE A 71 -9.31 -25.96 11.95
N HIS A 72 -8.87 -25.04 11.11
CA HIS A 72 -8.04 -23.91 11.51
C HIS A 72 -8.36 -22.69 10.67
N MET A 73 -8.12 -21.51 11.24
CA MET A 73 -8.28 -20.23 10.57
C MET A 73 -6.97 -19.80 9.93
N THR A 74 -7.02 -19.30 8.69
CA THR A 74 -5.89 -18.59 8.05
C THR A 74 -6.33 -17.21 7.61
N CYS A 75 -5.35 -16.31 7.45
CA CYS A 75 -5.58 -14.93 7.07
C CYS A 75 -4.75 -14.58 5.84
N GLU A 76 -5.40 -13.95 4.87
CA GLU A 76 -4.72 -13.33 3.73
C GLU A 76 -5.15 -11.86 3.66
N ALA A 77 -4.20 -10.94 3.77
CA ALA A 77 -4.46 -9.51 3.74
C ALA A 77 -4.07 -8.90 2.38
N VAL A 78 -5.01 -8.21 1.74
CA VAL A 78 -4.82 -7.53 0.44
C VAL A 78 -5.55 -6.18 0.42
N GLY A 79 -5.44 -5.39 -0.65
CA GLY A 79 -6.25 -4.17 -0.79
C GLY A 79 -7.75 -4.52 -0.82
N SER A 80 -8.63 -3.69 -0.26
CA SER A 80 -10.08 -3.97 -0.32
C SER A 80 -10.61 -4.08 -1.75
N GLY A 81 -10.03 -3.32 -2.70
CA GLY A 81 -10.32 -3.49 -4.12
C GLY A 81 -9.85 -4.83 -4.69
N ASP A 82 -8.73 -5.37 -4.18
CA ASP A 82 -8.26 -6.72 -4.53
C ASP A 82 -9.18 -7.81 -3.96
N VAL A 83 -9.68 -7.63 -2.73
CA VAL A 83 -10.69 -8.54 -2.14
C VAL A 83 -11.90 -8.62 -3.08
N VAL A 84 -12.46 -7.47 -3.46
CA VAL A 84 -13.62 -7.42 -4.37
C VAL A 84 -13.29 -8.04 -5.73
N THR A 85 -12.18 -7.64 -6.35
CA THR A 85 -11.79 -8.09 -7.68
C THR A 85 -11.54 -9.59 -7.73
N ARG A 86 -10.83 -10.14 -6.74
CA ARG A 86 -10.56 -11.57 -6.63
C ARG A 86 -11.85 -12.37 -6.43
N THR A 87 -12.71 -11.95 -5.50
CA THR A 87 -13.99 -12.64 -5.25
C THR A 87 -14.88 -12.64 -6.49
N VAL A 88 -15.01 -11.49 -7.17
CA VAL A 88 -15.81 -11.37 -8.39
C VAL A 88 -15.23 -12.24 -9.52
N SER A 89 -13.91 -12.22 -9.72
CA SER A 89 -13.23 -13.07 -10.73
C SER A 89 -13.46 -14.56 -10.49
N LEU A 90 -13.34 -15.04 -9.24
CA LEU A 90 -13.61 -16.44 -8.91
C LEU A 90 -15.08 -16.79 -9.17
N ALA A 91 -16.00 -15.89 -8.81
CA ALA A 91 -17.42 -16.06 -9.03
C ALA A 91 -17.79 -16.08 -10.52
N GLU A 92 -17.11 -15.29 -11.37
CA GLU A 92 -17.23 -15.36 -12.83
C GLU A 92 -16.77 -16.72 -13.37
N GLN A 93 -15.62 -17.23 -12.92
CA GLN A 93 -15.11 -18.53 -13.34
C GLN A 93 -16.03 -19.69 -12.89
N LEU A 94 -16.64 -19.56 -11.71
CA LEU A 94 -17.69 -20.48 -11.26
C LEU A 94 -18.92 -20.42 -12.18
N LYS A 95 -19.36 -19.21 -12.55
CA LYS A 95 -20.50 -19.02 -13.47
C LYS A 95 -20.25 -19.61 -14.85
N THR A 96 -19.01 -19.54 -15.36
CA THR A 96 -18.62 -20.12 -16.65
C THR A 96 -18.31 -21.62 -16.56
N GLY A 97 -18.27 -22.20 -15.36
CA GLY A 97 -17.90 -23.60 -15.13
C GLY A 97 -16.41 -23.90 -15.31
N THR A 98 -15.57 -22.86 -15.33
CA THR A 98 -14.10 -22.99 -15.40
C THR A 98 -13.52 -23.35 -14.03
N LEU A 99 -14.21 -22.97 -12.96
CA LEU A 99 -13.86 -23.26 -11.57
C LEU A 99 -15.02 -23.98 -10.89
N SER A 100 -14.74 -24.98 -10.06
CA SER A 100 -15.76 -25.64 -9.24
C SER A 100 -16.02 -24.86 -7.95
N ALA A 101 -17.17 -25.11 -7.30
CA ALA A 101 -17.52 -24.41 -6.07
C ALA A 101 -16.63 -24.83 -4.88
N ASP A 102 -16.13 -26.06 -4.88
CA ASP A 102 -15.23 -26.63 -3.87
C ASP A 102 -13.75 -26.27 -4.10
N ASP A 103 -13.45 -25.38 -5.05
CA ASP A 103 -12.08 -24.97 -5.32
C ASP A 103 -11.50 -24.15 -4.14
N PRO A 104 -10.31 -24.51 -3.62
CA PRO A 104 -9.71 -23.87 -2.45
C PRO A 104 -9.28 -22.41 -2.70
N ALA A 105 -9.36 -21.91 -3.93
CA ALA A 105 -9.14 -20.49 -4.21
C ALA A 105 -10.23 -19.60 -3.60
N PHE A 106 -11.44 -20.12 -3.39
CA PHE A 106 -12.52 -19.39 -2.74
C PHE A 106 -12.23 -19.19 -1.24
N PRO A 107 -12.30 -17.94 -0.74
CA PRO A 107 -12.24 -17.70 0.70
C PRO A 107 -13.58 -18.04 1.36
N THR A 108 -13.52 -18.66 2.53
CA THR A 108 -14.69 -18.96 3.36
C THR A 108 -15.30 -17.69 3.95
N LEU A 109 -14.46 -16.76 4.41
CA LEU A 109 -14.86 -15.47 4.96
C LEU A 109 -14.15 -14.32 4.23
N LEU A 110 -14.83 -13.18 4.14
CA LEU A 110 -14.33 -11.96 3.53
C LEU A 110 -14.37 -10.81 4.54
N SER A 111 -13.49 -9.82 4.40
CA SER A 111 -13.66 -8.52 5.04
C SER A 111 -13.06 -7.45 4.13
N VAL A 112 -13.77 -6.33 3.99
CA VAL A 112 -13.22 -5.11 3.37
C VAL A 112 -13.10 -4.04 4.44
N ASP A 113 -12.19 -3.08 4.23
CA ASP A 113 -11.86 -2.07 5.25
C ASP A 113 -12.91 -0.95 5.35
N GLY A 114 -13.97 -1.00 4.55
CA GLY A 114 -15.04 -0.01 4.57
C GLY A 114 -16.22 -0.37 3.68
N GLU A 115 -17.34 0.32 3.95
CA GLU A 115 -18.64 -0.02 3.38
C GLU A 115 -18.77 0.28 1.89
N ILE A 116 -17.95 1.17 1.32
CA ILE A 116 -17.98 1.47 -0.13
C ILE A 116 -17.62 0.22 -0.94
N TYR A 117 -16.54 -0.48 -0.58
CA TYR A 117 -16.17 -1.72 -1.25
C TYR A 117 -17.15 -2.87 -0.96
N HIS A 118 -17.80 -2.88 0.21
CA HIS A 118 -18.86 -3.86 0.48
C HIS A 118 -20.06 -3.61 -0.45
N SER A 119 -20.47 -2.34 -0.63
CA SER A 119 -21.52 -1.96 -1.60
C SER A 119 -21.14 -2.33 -3.03
N LEU A 120 -19.89 -2.14 -3.45
CA LEU A 120 -19.41 -2.55 -4.77
C LEU A 120 -19.44 -4.08 -4.94
N LEU A 121 -19.00 -4.83 -3.93
CA LEU A 121 -19.04 -6.30 -3.94
C LEU A 121 -20.48 -6.81 -4.07
N LEU A 122 -21.39 -6.26 -3.27
CA LEU A 122 -22.83 -6.57 -3.36
C LEU A 122 -23.38 -6.33 -4.77
N ALA A 123 -23.12 -5.15 -5.34
CA ALA A 123 -23.62 -4.77 -6.66
C ALA A 123 -23.07 -5.67 -7.77
N ARG A 124 -21.76 -5.93 -7.77
CA ARG A 124 -21.11 -6.79 -8.78
C ARG A 124 -21.59 -8.24 -8.67
N MET A 125 -21.75 -8.76 -7.46
CA MET A 125 -22.25 -10.12 -7.25
C MET A 125 -23.72 -10.26 -7.63
N GLU A 126 -24.56 -9.25 -7.39
CA GLU A 126 -25.96 -9.22 -7.85
C GLU A 126 -26.05 -9.17 -9.38
N GLN A 127 -25.16 -8.43 -10.05
CA GLN A 127 -25.08 -8.44 -11.52
C GLN A 127 -24.67 -9.82 -12.07
N LEU A 128 -23.76 -10.52 -11.40
CA LEU A 128 -23.32 -11.85 -11.80
C LEU A 128 -24.38 -12.92 -11.51
N PHE A 129 -25.03 -12.87 -10.35
CA PHE A 129 -25.99 -13.86 -9.86
C PHE A 129 -27.28 -13.21 -9.34
N PRO A 130 -28.14 -12.68 -10.23
CA PRO A 130 -29.33 -11.93 -9.83
C PRO A 130 -30.25 -12.73 -8.90
N GLY A 131 -30.64 -12.13 -7.77
CA GLY A 131 -31.55 -12.69 -6.77
C GLY A 131 -30.97 -13.79 -5.89
N GLN A 132 -29.71 -14.18 -6.07
CA GLN A 132 -29.07 -15.22 -5.25
C GLN A 132 -28.63 -14.71 -3.88
N ASN A 133 -28.37 -13.40 -3.74
CA ASN A 133 -27.95 -12.76 -2.48
C ASN A 133 -26.75 -13.46 -1.82
N TYR A 134 -25.76 -13.88 -2.61
CA TYR A 134 -24.57 -14.58 -2.11
C TYR A 134 -23.72 -13.77 -1.13
N ILE A 135 -23.79 -12.44 -1.21
CA ILE A 135 -23.11 -11.55 -0.28
C ILE A 135 -24.17 -10.94 0.65
N PRO A 136 -24.03 -11.05 1.98
CA PRO A 136 -24.97 -10.46 2.92
C PRO A 136 -24.95 -8.92 2.86
N GLN A 137 -26.08 -8.32 3.23
CA GLN A 137 -26.19 -6.86 3.35
C GLN A 137 -25.23 -6.35 4.42
N ILE A 138 -24.80 -5.08 4.29
CA ILE A 138 -23.82 -4.45 5.20
C ILE A 138 -24.24 -4.57 6.67
N THR A 139 -25.53 -4.42 6.95
CA THR A 139 -26.07 -4.48 8.31
C THR A 139 -26.06 -5.87 8.93
N ASP A 140 -26.02 -6.91 8.10
CA ASP A 140 -26.07 -8.32 8.54
C ASP A 140 -24.65 -8.85 8.81
N ALA A 141 -23.64 -8.17 8.27
CA ALA A 141 -22.23 -8.50 8.48
C ALA A 141 -21.75 -7.96 9.85
N PRO A 142 -21.26 -8.83 10.77
CA PRO A 142 -20.76 -8.40 12.07
C PRO A 142 -19.60 -7.41 11.96
N LEU A 143 -19.65 -6.35 12.77
CA LEU A 143 -18.57 -5.38 12.88
C LEU A 143 -17.42 -5.97 13.71
N LEU A 144 -16.22 -5.94 13.16
CA LEU A 144 -15.01 -6.44 13.82
C LEU A 144 -14.19 -5.29 14.42
N ALA A 145 -14.04 -4.20 13.68
CA ALA A 145 -13.28 -3.03 14.09
C ALA A 145 -13.69 -1.79 13.29
N THR A 146 -13.28 -0.61 13.75
CA THR A 146 -13.42 0.65 13.01
C THR A 146 -12.17 1.50 13.11
N SER A 147 -11.96 2.38 12.14
CA SER A 147 -10.94 3.43 12.19
C SER A 147 -11.42 4.65 11.39
N PRO A 148 -11.50 5.86 11.96
CA PRO A 148 -11.83 7.05 11.19
C PRO A 148 -10.78 7.36 10.12
N MET A 149 -11.22 7.89 8.98
CA MET A 149 -10.36 8.58 8.03
C MET A 149 -9.99 9.96 8.57
N VAL A 150 -8.69 10.25 8.67
CA VAL A 150 -8.11 11.49 9.19
C VAL A 150 -7.06 12.05 8.25
N PHE A 151 -6.70 13.32 8.43
CA PHE A 151 -5.46 13.82 7.85
C PHE A 151 -4.32 13.67 8.84
N MET A 152 -3.29 12.94 8.45
CA MET A 152 -2.03 12.84 9.19
C MET A 152 -1.09 13.95 8.77
N THR A 153 -0.51 14.66 9.74
CA THR A 153 0.47 15.72 9.51
C THR A 153 1.43 15.82 10.69
N GLN A 154 2.59 16.45 10.53
CA GLN A 154 3.51 16.70 11.65
C GLN A 154 2.91 17.71 12.63
N ALA A 155 3.27 17.57 13.91
CA ALA A 155 2.66 18.34 15.00
C ALA A 155 2.81 19.87 14.87
N ASP A 156 3.83 20.36 14.18
CA ASP A 156 4.07 21.78 13.93
C ASP A 156 3.15 22.36 12.83
N LEU A 157 2.66 21.52 11.91
CA LEU A 157 1.70 21.90 10.86
C LEU A 157 0.24 21.71 11.30
N ALA A 158 0.00 20.84 12.28
CA ALA A 158 -1.33 20.50 12.78
C ALA A 158 -2.22 21.71 13.18
N PRO A 159 -1.72 22.77 13.87
CA PRO A 159 -2.56 23.91 14.24
C PRO A 159 -3.16 24.65 13.06
N GLY A 160 -2.44 24.77 11.95
CA GLY A 160 -2.92 25.43 10.73
C GLY A 160 -4.03 24.62 10.07
N LEU A 161 -3.84 23.31 9.94
CA LEU A 161 -4.83 22.42 9.34
C LEU A 161 -6.14 22.36 10.15
N ARG A 162 -6.07 22.39 11.49
CA ARG A 162 -7.28 22.39 12.36
C ARG A 162 -8.17 23.61 12.18
N LYS A 163 -7.63 24.73 11.68
CA LYS A 163 -8.41 25.96 11.41
C LYS A 163 -9.15 25.90 10.07
N VAL A 164 -8.80 24.96 9.19
CA VAL A 164 -9.41 24.82 7.87
C VAL A 164 -10.74 24.10 8.02
N ASP A 165 -11.82 24.74 7.54
CA ASP A 165 -13.17 24.16 7.63
C ASP A 165 -13.32 22.88 6.80
N ASP A 166 -12.79 22.88 5.59
CA ASP A 166 -12.75 21.74 4.66
C ASP A 166 -11.41 21.74 3.93
N LEU A 167 -10.55 20.78 4.29
CA LEU A 167 -9.19 20.73 3.76
C LEU A 167 -9.17 20.36 2.28
N PHE A 168 -10.03 19.45 1.81
CA PHE A 168 -10.05 19.09 0.38
C PHE A 168 -10.45 20.28 -0.49
N LYS A 169 -11.44 21.05 -0.05
CA LYS A 169 -11.80 22.30 -0.73
C LYS A 169 -10.67 23.32 -0.73
N ALA A 170 -9.96 23.47 0.39
CA ALA A 170 -8.81 24.37 0.47
C ALA A 170 -7.64 23.91 -0.44
N LEU A 171 -7.41 22.60 -0.53
CA LEU A 171 -6.39 21.98 -1.38
C LEU A 171 -6.60 22.21 -2.87
N VAL A 172 -7.78 22.64 -3.33
CA VAL A 172 -7.98 23.03 -4.73
C VAL A 172 -7.04 24.19 -5.10
N THR A 173 -6.91 25.19 -4.21
CA THR A 173 -6.17 26.43 -4.51
C THR A 173 -4.91 26.64 -3.67
N ALA A 174 -4.86 26.11 -2.45
CA ALA A 174 -3.73 26.30 -1.54
C ALA A 174 -2.46 25.65 -2.11
N LYS A 175 -1.34 26.38 -2.12
CA LYS A 175 -0.04 25.88 -2.59
C LYS A 175 0.89 25.60 -1.42
N THR A 176 0.77 26.39 -0.37
CA THR A 176 1.61 26.33 0.83
C THR A 176 0.76 26.25 2.09
N HIS A 177 1.34 25.77 3.18
CA HIS A 177 0.67 25.75 4.49
C HIS A 177 0.26 27.15 4.96
N ARG A 178 0.95 28.20 4.51
CA ARG A 178 0.58 29.60 4.76
C ARG A 178 -0.72 30.02 4.08
N ASP A 179 -1.09 29.37 2.96
CA ASP A 179 -2.37 29.60 2.29
C ASP A 179 -3.54 28.98 3.08
N LEU A 180 -3.27 27.99 3.93
CA LEU A 180 -4.25 27.38 4.84
C LEU A 180 -4.41 28.20 6.12
N ASP A 181 -3.30 28.69 6.67
CA ASP A 181 -3.26 29.55 7.85
C ASP A 181 -2.05 30.46 7.80
N ALA A 182 -2.25 31.78 7.91
CA ALA A 182 -1.19 32.78 7.81
C ALA A 182 -0.07 32.60 8.85
N THR A 183 -0.36 31.92 9.98
CA THR A 183 0.66 31.62 11.01
C THR A 183 1.51 30.38 10.71
N SER A 184 1.14 29.58 9.71
CA SER A 184 1.89 28.39 9.31
C SER A 184 3.17 28.72 8.52
N PRO A 185 4.12 27.77 8.45
CA PRO A 185 5.30 27.89 7.61
C PRO A 185 4.94 28.09 6.13
N ALA A 186 5.82 28.75 5.37
CA ALA A 186 5.73 28.84 3.90
C ALA A 186 6.22 27.54 3.23
N LEU A 187 5.84 26.39 3.77
CA LEU A 187 6.15 25.09 3.22
C LEU A 187 5.13 24.73 2.14
N THR A 188 5.59 24.21 1.00
CA THR A 188 4.70 23.70 -0.06
C THR A 188 3.85 22.53 0.47
N ILE A 189 2.58 22.49 0.10
CA ILE A 189 1.71 21.38 0.45
C ILE A 189 2.01 20.20 -0.46
N HIS A 190 2.58 19.18 0.14
CA HIS A 190 2.71 17.86 -0.45
C HIS A 190 1.68 16.94 0.19
N TYR A 191 0.83 16.39 -0.65
CA TYR A 191 -0.30 15.57 -0.25
C TYR A 191 -0.07 14.10 -0.68
N VAL A 192 -0.58 13.14 0.08
CA VAL A 192 -0.58 11.73 -0.31
C VAL A 192 -1.88 11.03 0.08
N GLN A 193 -2.23 10.02 -0.70
CA GLN A 193 -3.32 9.07 -0.46
C GLN A 193 -2.98 7.75 -1.15
N THR A 194 -3.70 6.68 -0.84
CA THR A 194 -3.57 5.42 -1.57
C THR A 194 -4.36 5.44 -2.89
N ALA A 195 -4.08 4.48 -3.78
CA ALA A 195 -4.80 4.33 -5.05
C ALA A 195 -6.29 3.94 -4.81
N PRO A 196 -7.27 4.71 -5.31
CA PRO A 196 -8.70 4.43 -5.11
C PRO A 196 -9.22 3.13 -5.74
N THR A 197 -8.47 2.55 -6.68
CA THR A 197 -8.81 1.31 -7.37
C THR A 197 -8.54 0.08 -6.50
N ARG A 198 -7.56 0.18 -5.59
CA ARG A 198 -7.08 -0.95 -4.78
C ARG A 198 -7.34 -0.79 -3.28
N SER A 199 -7.20 0.42 -2.75
CA SER A 199 -7.21 0.66 -1.31
C SER A 199 -8.46 1.40 -0.85
N ASN A 200 -9.05 0.94 0.26
CA ASN A 200 -10.25 1.54 0.84
C ASN A 200 -10.02 2.99 1.30
N SER A 201 -8.88 3.30 1.90
CA SER A 201 -8.57 4.68 2.30
C SER A 201 -8.53 5.62 1.09
N GLY A 202 -7.99 5.15 -0.04
CA GLY A 202 -7.91 5.89 -1.29
C GLY A 202 -9.29 6.12 -1.89
N LEU A 203 -10.15 5.10 -1.89
CA LEU A 203 -11.52 5.23 -2.38
C LEU A 203 -12.36 6.16 -1.49
N GLN A 204 -12.32 5.97 -0.18
CA GLN A 204 -13.00 6.85 0.78
C GLN A 204 -12.51 8.30 0.66
N THR A 205 -11.21 8.49 0.44
CA THR A 205 -10.61 9.80 0.19
C THR A 205 -11.13 10.43 -1.10
N LEU A 206 -11.19 9.68 -2.21
CA LEU A 206 -11.72 10.17 -3.48
C LEU A 206 -13.19 10.59 -3.35
N VAL A 207 -14.00 9.77 -2.68
CA VAL A 207 -15.41 10.10 -2.41
C VAL A 207 -15.52 11.34 -1.52
N ALA A 208 -14.68 11.46 -0.49
CA ALA A 208 -14.66 12.63 0.38
C ALA A 208 -14.21 13.91 -0.36
N GLN A 209 -13.30 13.82 -1.34
CA GLN A 209 -12.93 14.94 -2.21
C GLN A 209 -14.13 15.41 -3.03
N TYR A 210 -14.86 14.50 -3.68
CA TYR A 210 -16.08 14.86 -4.43
C TYR A 210 -17.16 15.45 -3.53
N ALA A 211 -17.36 14.92 -2.32
CA ALA A 211 -18.29 15.48 -1.35
C ALA A 211 -17.91 16.91 -0.94
N ALA A 212 -16.63 17.16 -0.69
CA ALA A 212 -16.11 18.48 -0.32
C ALA A 212 -16.29 19.54 -1.43
N VAL A 213 -15.91 19.21 -2.67
CA VAL A 213 -15.94 20.17 -3.78
C VAL A 213 -17.36 20.45 -4.29
N SER A 214 -18.24 19.44 -4.25
CA SER A 214 -19.66 19.61 -4.62
C SER A 214 -20.53 20.20 -3.51
N GLY A 215 -20.09 20.11 -2.25
CA GLY A 215 -20.89 20.45 -1.08
C GLY A 215 -22.06 19.49 -0.83
N LYS A 216 -22.09 18.32 -1.49
CA LYS A 216 -23.10 17.27 -1.32
C LYS A 216 -22.56 16.16 -0.42
N ARG A 217 -23.46 15.51 0.31
CA ARG A 217 -23.09 14.26 1.00
C ARG A 217 -22.85 13.14 -0.02
N PRO A 218 -21.98 12.16 0.27
CA PRO A 218 -21.71 11.09 -0.69
C PRO A 218 -22.95 10.35 -1.20
N GLU A 219 -23.90 10.04 -0.31
CA GLU A 219 -25.16 9.37 -0.68
C GLU A 219 -26.10 10.22 -1.58
N GLN A 220 -25.77 11.49 -1.81
CA GLN A 220 -26.50 12.43 -2.67
C GLN A 220 -25.75 12.74 -3.98
N LEU A 221 -24.52 12.25 -4.15
CA LEU A 221 -23.74 12.46 -5.35
C LEU A 221 -24.34 11.70 -6.53
N THR A 222 -24.22 12.30 -7.71
CA THR A 222 -24.70 11.76 -8.98
C THR A 222 -23.56 11.70 -10.00
N ALA A 223 -23.74 10.94 -11.09
CA ALA A 223 -22.78 10.90 -12.18
C ALA A 223 -22.49 12.30 -12.78
N ALA A 224 -23.48 13.20 -12.80
CA ALA A 224 -23.30 14.57 -13.27
C ALA A 224 -22.36 15.39 -12.38
N ASP A 225 -22.39 15.15 -11.06
CA ASP A 225 -21.47 15.83 -10.12
C ASP A 225 -20.01 15.42 -10.38
N ILE A 226 -19.79 14.17 -10.81
CA ILE A 226 -18.45 13.66 -11.12
C ILE A 226 -17.85 14.42 -12.30
N SER A 227 -18.62 14.55 -13.39
CA SER A 227 -18.19 15.30 -14.57
C SER A 227 -18.03 16.80 -14.31
N GLN A 228 -18.84 17.38 -13.41
CA GLN A 228 -18.80 18.82 -13.10
C GLN A 228 -17.57 19.23 -12.29
N HIS A 229 -17.06 18.35 -11.43
CA HIS A 229 -15.98 18.68 -10.49
C HIS A 229 -14.64 18.03 -10.81
N THR A 230 -14.49 17.49 -12.03
CA THR A 230 -13.25 16.78 -12.42
C THR A 230 -12.01 17.69 -12.34
N ASP A 231 -12.15 18.99 -12.62
CA ASP A 231 -11.03 19.94 -12.57
C ASP A 231 -10.56 20.22 -11.14
N GLU A 232 -11.47 20.36 -10.18
CA GLU A 232 -11.12 20.53 -8.77
C GLU A 232 -10.45 19.27 -8.21
N ILE A 233 -10.95 18.08 -8.56
CA ILE A 233 -10.30 16.82 -8.19
C ILE A 233 -8.90 16.76 -8.79
N LYS A 234 -8.74 17.07 -10.08
CA LYS A 234 -7.42 17.12 -10.72
C LYS A 234 -6.47 18.11 -10.03
N ALA A 235 -6.95 19.27 -9.58
CA ALA A 235 -6.15 20.26 -8.85
C ALA A 235 -5.66 19.75 -7.48
N ILE A 236 -6.46 18.92 -6.80
CA ILE A 236 -6.05 18.23 -5.57
C ILE A 236 -5.03 17.14 -5.91
N GLN A 237 -5.33 16.28 -6.91
CA GLN A 237 -4.48 15.17 -7.32
C GLN A 237 -3.08 15.64 -7.81
N GLN A 238 -2.97 16.83 -8.40
CA GLN A 238 -1.68 17.42 -8.79
C GLN A 238 -0.71 17.63 -7.61
N LYS A 239 -1.21 17.74 -6.38
CA LYS A 239 -0.40 17.85 -5.15
C LYS A 239 0.11 16.51 -4.65
N ILE A 240 -0.38 15.42 -5.23
CA ILE A 240 0.06 14.08 -4.88
C ILE A 240 1.51 13.90 -5.30
N THR A 241 2.32 13.46 -4.35
CA THR A 241 3.73 13.14 -4.59
C THR A 241 3.90 11.68 -4.93
N ARG A 242 3.02 10.83 -4.36
CA ARG A 242 2.94 9.40 -4.62
C ARG A 242 1.57 8.87 -4.20
N TYR A 243 1.07 7.88 -4.93
CA TYR A 243 -0.03 7.04 -4.45
C TYR A 243 0.55 5.90 -3.59
N GLY A 244 -0.11 5.53 -2.50
CA GLY A 244 0.29 4.37 -1.68
C GLY A 244 -0.42 3.07 -2.10
N VAL A 245 0.28 1.93 -2.05
CA VAL A 245 -0.34 0.60 -2.20
C VAL A 245 -1.19 0.20 -0.99
N SER A 246 -0.78 0.60 0.22
CA SER A 246 -1.51 0.38 1.46
C SER A 246 -1.45 1.65 2.33
N THR A 247 -2.41 1.82 3.24
CA THR A 247 -2.45 3.01 4.10
C THR A 247 -1.31 3.03 5.11
N ASN A 248 -0.97 1.87 5.68
CA ASN A 248 0.08 1.79 6.70
C ASN A 248 1.46 2.03 6.10
N SER A 249 1.78 1.39 4.96
CA SER A 249 3.04 1.65 4.26
C SER A 249 3.16 3.11 3.79
N LEU A 250 2.03 3.75 3.46
CA LEU A 250 2.01 5.17 3.14
C LEU A 250 2.32 6.05 4.36
N ALA A 251 1.73 5.75 5.52
CA ALA A 251 1.99 6.46 6.76
C ALA A 251 3.44 6.28 7.25
N GLU A 252 3.99 5.06 7.13
CA GLU A 252 5.39 4.77 7.41
C GLU A 252 6.33 5.57 6.50
N ALA A 253 6.03 5.63 5.20
CA ALA A 253 6.80 6.44 4.26
C ALA A 253 6.76 7.95 4.61
N MET A 254 5.65 8.45 5.16
CA MET A 254 5.59 9.83 5.68
C MET A 254 6.52 10.03 6.87
N VAL A 255 6.58 9.07 7.81
CA VAL A 255 7.47 9.13 8.97
C VAL A 255 8.94 9.08 8.53
N GLN A 256 9.26 8.16 7.62
CA GLN A 256 10.62 7.93 7.13
C GLN A 256 11.17 9.14 6.37
N ASN A 257 10.36 9.74 5.50
CA ASN A 257 10.83 10.76 4.55
C ASN A 257 10.48 12.20 4.95
N GLY A 258 9.60 12.39 5.95
CA GLY A 258 9.27 13.69 6.50
C GLY A 258 8.43 14.60 5.58
N PRO A 259 8.28 15.89 5.94
CA PRO A 259 7.26 16.77 5.39
C PRO A 259 7.55 17.25 3.95
N PHE A 260 8.81 17.18 3.50
CA PHE A 260 9.18 17.47 2.11
C PHE A 260 8.67 16.39 1.15
N TRP A 261 8.64 15.14 1.61
CA TRP A 261 8.06 14.03 0.88
C TRP A 261 6.53 14.11 0.87
N ALA A 262 5.92 14.22 2.05
CA ALA A 262 4.51 14.53 2.21
C ALA A 262 4.25 15.24 3.54
N SER A 263 3.61 16.40 3.45
CA SER A 263 3.23 17.21 4.61
C SER A 263 1.84 16.89 5.15
N VAL A 264 0.99 16.27 4.32
CA VAL A 264 -0.39 15.89 4.64
C VAL A 264 -0.69 14.55 3.99
N GLY A 265 -1.21 13.58 4.75
CA GLY A 265 -1.67 12.29 4.21
C GLY A 265 -3.11 12.04 4.60
N SER A 266 -3.92 11.49 3.69
CA SER A 266 -5.24 10.95 4.04
C SER A 266 -5.11 9.48 4.41
N VAL A 267 -5.26 9.17 5.69
CA VAL A 267 -4.97 7.85 6.27
C VAL A 267 -6.01 7.49 7.34
N TYR A 268 -5.88 6.31 7.93
CA TYR A 268 -6.66 5.92 9.09
C TYR A 268 -6.10 6.50 10.39
N GLU A 269 -6.94 6.71 11.40
CA GLU A 269 -6.51 7.03 12.78
C GLU A 269 -5.51 5.99 13.31
N SER A 270 -5.78 4.71 13.07
CA SER A 270 -4.88 3.60 13.41
C SER A 270 -3.50 3.74 12.79
N SER A 271 -3.41 4.27 11.56
CA SER A 271 -2.11 4.53 10.89
C SER A 271 -1.33 5.65 11.58
N VAL A 272 -2.00 6.67 12.14
CA VAL A 272 -1.34 7.71 12.95
C VAL A 272 -0.78 7.14 14.26
N ILE A 273 -1.55 6.25 14.91
CA ILE A 273 -1.09 5.53 16.11
C ILE A 273 0.13 4.66 15.79
N ALA A 274 0.09 3.91 14.69
CA ALA A 274 1.20 3.07 14.24
C ALA A 274 2.45 3.92 13.94
N ALA A 275 2.28 5.01 13.18
CA ALA A 275 3.34 5.96 12.88
C ALA A 275 4.04 6.50 14.14
N ASN A 276 3.26 6.90 15.15
CA ASN A 276 3.81 7.42 16.40
C ASN A 276 4.39 6.32 17.32
N THR A 277 3.94 5.06 17.17
CA THR A 277 4.51 3.93 17.92
C THR A 277 5.95 3.62 17.49
N SER A 278 6.26 3.84 16.21
CA SER A 278 7.56 3.52 15.61
C SER A 278 8.56 4.69 15.63
N LEU A 279 8.23 5.82 16.27
CA LEU A 279 9.10 6.99 16.29
C LEU A 279 10.35 6.77 17.15
N GLN A 280 11.49 7.19 16.62
CA GLN A 280 12.75 7.26 17.34
C GLN A 280 12.79 8.50 18.25
N ALA A 281 13.59 8.44 19.31
CA ALA A 281 13.76 9.56 20.24
C ALA A 281 14.23 10.83 19.49
N GLY A 282 13.47 11.92 19.62
CA GLY A 282 13.77 13.20 18.98
C GLY A 282 13.11 13.43 17.61
N GLN A 283 12.46 12.42 17.02
CA GLN A 283 11.62 12.63 15.84
C GLN A 283 10.34 13.40 16.23
N GLN A 284 9.87 14.25 15.32
CA GLN A 284 8.60 14.95 15.50
C GLN A 284 7.45 13.96 15.38
N ARG A 285 6.49 14.09 16.30
CA ARG A 285 5.25 13.30 16.25
C ARG A 285 4.33 13.77 15.12
N PHE A 286 3.47 12.87 14.71
CA PHE A 286 2.36 13.16 13.82
C PHE A 286 1.06 13.29 14.60
N GLU A 287 0.13 14.10 14.09
CA GLU A 287 -1.18 14.29 14.68
C GLU A 287 -2.27 14.00 13.65
N ALA A 288 -3.36 13.39 14.12
CA ALA A 288 -4.58 13.21 13.37
C ALA A 288 -5.40 14.51 13.41
N ILE A 289 -5.72 15.03 12.22
CA ILE A 289 -6.68 16.10 12.04
C ILE A 289 -7.99 15.46 11.59
N TYR A 290 -8.99 15.48 12.47
CA TYR A 290 -10.31 14.95 12.20
C TYR A 290 -11.12 15.96 11.38
N PRO A 291 -11.53 15.63 10.15
CA PRO A 291 -12.42 16.49 9.37
C PRO A 291 -13.77 16.64 10.08
N LYS A 292 -14.50 17.73 9.82
CA LYS A 292 -15.86 17.90 10.36
C LYS A 292 -16.81 16.79 9.91
N ALA A 293 -16.60 16.28 8.70
CA ALA A 293 -17.31 15.13 8.15
C ALA A 293 -16.33 14.22 7.38
N THR A 294 -16.36 12.92 7.66
CA THR A 294 -15.42 11.93 7.11
C THR A 294 -16.02 10.53 7.18
N PHE A 295 -15.37 9.53 6.60
CA PHE A 295 -15.77 8.14 6.79
C PHE A 295 -15.27 7.58 8.12
N THR A 296 -16.15 6.84 8.82
CA THR A 296 -15.71 5.80 9.74
C THR A 296 -15.53 4.52 8.94
N SER A 297 -14.30 4.03 8.82
CA SER A 297 -13.99 2.83 8.05
C SER A 297 -14.39 1.61 8.86
N ASN A 298 -15.60 1.12 8.61
CA ASN A 298 -16.19 -0.03 9.30
C ASN A 298 -15.70 -1.33 8.66
N MET A 299 -14.90 -2.10 9.41
CA MET A 299 -14.36 -3.39 8.98
C MET A 299 -15.30 -4.50 9.45
N ARG A 300 -16.06 -5.06 8.52
CA ARG A 300 -17.10 -6.07 8.80
C ARG A 300 -16.70 -7.41 8.20
N ALA A 301 -16.95 -8.48 8.95
CA ALA A 301 -16.80 -9.84 8.43
C ALA A 301 -18.03 -10.23 7.62
N ILE A 302 -17.79 -10.70 6.41
CA ILE A 302 -18.77 -11.12 5.43
C ILE A 302 -18.65 -12.63 5.31
N LEU A 303 -19.71 -13.35 5.68
CA LEU A 303 -19.86 -14.78 5.45
C LEU A 303 -20.77 -14.99 4.23
N PRO A 304 -20.23 -15.40 3.07
CA PRO A 304 -21.06 -15.61 1.89
C PRO A 304 -22.14 -16.68 2.09
N ALA A 305 -23.33 -16.42 1.56
CA ALA A 305 -24.44 -17.38 1.44
C ALA A 305 -24.35 -18.12 0.09
N ALA A 306 -23.14 -18.57 -0.26
CA ALA A 306 -22.78 -18.98 -1.61
C ALA A 306 -22.39 -20.47 -1.67
N PRO A 307 -22.49 -21.13 -2.85
CA PRO A 307 -22.24 -22.56 -2.98
C PRO A 307 -20.79 -22.97 -2.73
N TRP A 308 -19.84 -22.03 -2.76
CA TRP A 308 -18.43 -22.30 -2.45
C TRP A 308 -18.11 -22.31 -0.95
N VAL A 309 -19.09 -22.03 -0.09
CA VAL A 309 -18.95 -22.17 1.36
C VAL A 309 -19.76 -23.38 1.80
N SER A 310 -19.07 -24.48 2.08
CA SER A 310 -19.68 -25.72 2.54
C SER A 310 -20.35 -25.57 3.92
N ASP A 311 -21.19 -26.55 4.31
CA ASP A 311 -21.86 -26.53 5.62
C ASP A 311 -20.84 -26.60 6.79
N ASN A 312 -19.78 -27.39 6.63
CA ASN A 312 -18.70 -27.49 7.60
C ASN A 312 -17.94 -26.16 7.74
N GLU A 313 -17.58 -25.54 6.61
CA GLU A 313 -16.95 -24.23 6.59
C GLU A 313 -17.83 -23.15 7.19
N ARG A 314 -19.15 -23.18 6.93
CA ARG A 314 -20.12 -22.25 7.51
C ARG A 314 -20.16 -22.39 9.03
N ALA A 315 -20.29 -23.60 9.55
CA ALA A 315 -20.28 -23.85 10.99
C ALA A 315 -18.96 -23.43 11.65
N ALA A 316 -17.84 -23.68 10.99
CA ALA A 316 -16.52 -23.27 11.46
C ALA A 316 -16.34 -21.74 11.43
N ALA A 317 -16.81 -21.09 10.37
CA ALA A 317 -16.82 -19.64 10.23
C ALA A 317 -17.67 -18.96 11.32
N GLU A 318 -18.84 -19.51 11.66
CA GLU A 318 -19.66 -19.00 12.76
C GLU A 318 -18.94 -19.06 14.11
N GLN A 319 -18.19 -20.14 14.40
CA GLN A 319 -17.33 -20.20 15.60
C GLN A 319 -16.23 -19.14 15.58
N ILE A 320 -15.59 -18.93 14.43
CA ILE A 320 -14.56 -17.89 14.25
C ILE A 320 -15.18 -16.51 14.48
N LEU A 321 -16.33 -16.20 13.89
CA LEU A 321 -16.99 -14.91 14.05
C LEU A 321 -17.36 -14.64 15.51
N ALA A 322 -17.89 -15.64 16.21
CA ALA A 322 -18.16 -15.54 17.65
C ALA A 322 -16.88 -15.24 18.44
N PHE A 323 -15.78 -15.92 18.12
CA PHE A 323 -14.48 -15.69 18.75
C PHE A 323 -13.92 -14.28 18.48
N LEU A 324 -14.00 -13.79 17.24
CA LEU A 324 -13.53 -12.46 16.85
C LEU A 324 -14.29 -11.33 17.56
N GLN A 325 -15.54 -11.59 17.99
CA GLN A 325 -16.38 -10.66 18.73
C GLN A 325 -16.28 -10.80 20.25
N THR A 326 -15.41 -11.66 20.78
CA THR A 326 -15.16 -11.70 22.23
C THR A 326 -14.44 -10.42 22.68
N PRO A 327 -14.73 -9.90 23.90
CA PRO A 327 -13.98 -8.77 24.46
C PRO A 327 -12.47 -9.00 24.48
N GLU A 328 -12.03 -10.23 24.74
CA GLU A 328 -10.63 -10.62 24.76
C GLU A 328 -9.97 -10.47 23.38
N THR A 329 -10.60 -10.97 22.31
CA THR A 329 -10.08 -10.79 20.95
C THR A 329 -10.15 -9.33 20.50
N GLN A 330 -11.19 -8.60 20.88
CA GLN A 330 -11.31 -7.16 20.60
C GLN A 330 -10.22 -6.31 21.27
N GLN A 331 -9.57 -6.83 22.32
CA GLN A 331 -8.37 -6.19 22.89
C GLN A 331 -7.20 -6.17 21.89
N ILE A 332 -7.12 -7.13 20.96
CA ILE A 332 -6.12 -7.13 19.88
C ILE A 332 -6.34 -5.90 18.99
N ALA A 333 -7.58 -5.67 18.54
CA ALA A 333 -7.93 -4.53 17.70
C ALA A 333 -7.49 -3.22 18.36
N THR A 334 -7.79 -3.03 19.65
CA THR A 334 -7.40 -1.80 20.32
C THR A 334 -5.91 -1.66 20.56
N ASN A 335 -5.15 -2.75 20.73
CA ASN A 335 -3.68 -2.70 20.85
C ASN A 335 -3.01 -2.30 19.52
N LEU A 336 -3.68 -2.63 18.40
CA LEU A 336 -3.31 -2.24 17.04
C LEU A 336 -3.79 -0.81 16.66
N GLY A 337 -4.45 -0.11 17.57
CA GLY A 337 -4.97 1.24 17.30
C GLY A 337 -6.27 1.26 16.48
N LEU A 338 -6.94 0.12 16.32
CA LEU A 338 -8.29 0.04 15.77
C LEU A 338 -9.32 0.19 16.90
N ARG A 339 -10.41 0.92 16.66
CA ARG A 339 -11.51 1.01 17.62
C ARG A 339 -12.30 -0.30 17.59
N PRO A 340 -12.66 -0.89 18.75
CA PRO A 340 -13.32 -2.19 18.79
C PRO A 340 -14.70 -2.14 18.13
N GLY A 341 -15.06 -3.19 17.39
CA GLY A 341 -16.37 -3.35 16.75
C GLY A 341 -17.47 -3.76 17.73
N VAL A 342 -17.09 -4.20 18.93
CA VAL A 342 -18.01 -4.69 19.97
C VAL A 342 -18.29 -3.59 21.00
N PRO A 343 -19.56 -3.19 21.20
CA PRO A 343 -19.91 -2.19 22.19
C PRO A 343 -19.46 -2.57 23.61
N GLY A 344 -18.93 -1.60 24.35
CA GLY A 344 -18.51 -1.76 25.75
C GLY A 344 -17.06 -2.21 25.94
N VAL A 345 -16.36 -2.64 24.88
CA VAL A 345 -14.91 -2.86 24.94
C VAL A 345 -14.21 -1.49 25.01
N PRO A 346 -13.38 -1.23 26.03
CA PRO A 346 -12.71 0.06 26.18
C PRO A 346 -11.61 0.25 25.13
N LEU A 347 -11.33 1.51 24.80
CA LEU A 347 -10.12 1.85 24.04
C LEU A 347 -8.87 1.59 24.89
N GLY A 348 -7.81 1.15 24.22
CA GLY A 348 -6.49 0.91 24.77
C GLY A 348 -5.72 2.21 24.98
N ALA A 349 -4.60 2.11 25.69
CA ALA A 349 -3.80 3.27 26.11
C ALA A 349 -3.25 4.12 24.94
N LYS A 350 -3.16 3.53 23.73
CA LYS A 350 -2.69 4.21 22.52
C LYS A 350 -3.68 5.23 21.96
N PHE A 351 -4.94 5.22 22.39
CA PHE A 351 -5.91 6.25 22.00
C PHE A 351 -5.72 7.50 22.86
N SER A 352 -4.63 8.22 22.63
CA SER A 352 -4.28 9.40 23.42
C SER A 352 -3.53 10.45 22.59
N PRO A 353 -3.48 11.71 23.08
CA PRO A 353 -2.70 12.76 22.42
C PRO A 353 -1.20 12.45 22.29
N GLU A 354 -0.66 11.54 23.10
CA GLU A 354 0.73 11.09 23.01
C GLU A 354 0.98 10.33 21.70
N PHE A 355 -0.01 9.57 21.24
CA PHE A 355 0.00 8.89 19.94
C PHE A 355 -0.69 9.70 18.84
N GLY A 356 -0.89 11.00 19.06
CA GLY A 356 -1.36 11.94 18.05
C GLY A 356 -2.86 11.88 17.76
N VAL A 357 -3.66 11.21 18.59
CA VAL A 357 -5.11 10.97 18.34
C VAL A 357 -5.99 11.46 19.48
N ASP A 358 -7.26 11.71 19.19
CA ASP A 358 -8.28 12.07 20.18
C ASP A 358 -9.26 10.88 20.42
N PRO A 359 -9.24 10.26 21.61
CA PRO A 359 -10.15 9.15 21.91
C PRO A 359 -11.63 9.54 21.82
N GLN A 360 -11.94 10.82 21.98
CA GLN A 360 -13.30 11.39 22.01
C GLN A 360 -13.62 12.25 20.78
N ALA A 361 -12.86 12.07 19.69
CA ALA A 361 -13.07 12.79 18.43
C ALA A 361 -14.54 12.72 17.98
N ARG A 362 -15.06 13.85 17.50
CA ARG A 362 -16.42 13.98 16.98
C ARG A 362 -16.40 14.51 15.56
N TYR A 363 -17.07 13.80 14.67
CA TYR A 363 -17.21 14.15 13.27
C TYR A 363 -18.52 13.54 12.74
N ASP A 364 -19.07 14.11 11.68
CA ASP A 364 -20.21 13.54 10.97
C ASP A 364 -19.73 12.40 10.08
N SER A 365 -20.22 11.18 10.32
CA SER A 365 -19.81 10.02 9.55
C SER A 365 -20.56 9.96 8.22
N TYR A 366 -19.81 9.89 7.12
CA TYR A 366 -20.37 9.67 5.79
C TYR A 366 -20.95 8.28 5.62
N ARG A 367 -21.90 8.17 4.67
CA ARG A 367 -22.45 6.91 4.17
C ARG A 367 -21.94 6.66 2.75
N PRO A 368 -21.88 5.41 2.28
CA PRO A 368 -21.47 5.13 0.91
C PRO A 368 -22.36 5.82 -0.14
N PRO A 369 -21.79 6.32 -1.25
CA PRO A 369 -22.56 6.68 -2.44
C PRO A 369 -23.15 5.43 -3.11
N GLN A 370 -24.00 5.64 -4.13
CA GLN A 370 -24.46 4.52 -4.96
C GLN A 370 -23.28 3.84 -5.69
N PRO A 371 -23.32 2.50 -5.90
CA PRO A 371 -22.26 1.77 -6.59
C PRO A 371 -21.90 2.37 -7.96
N GLU A 372 -22.89 2.74 -8.77
CA GLU A 372 -22.67 3.30 -10.11
C GLU A 372 -21.96 4.66 -10.07
N VAL A 373 -22.23 5.45 -9.02
CA VAL A 373 -21.56 6.74 -8.81
C VAL A 373 -20.12 6.51 -8.36
N THR A 374 -19.88 5.49 -7.54
CA THR A 374 -18.52 5.08 -7.12
C THR A 374 -17.68 4.65 -8.32
N GLU A 375 -18.24 3.79 -9.18
CA GLU A 375 -17.56 3.33 -10.40
C GLU A 375 -17.27 4.51 -11.34
N ALA A 376 -18.20 5.46 -11.48
CA ALA A 376 -17.96 6.68 -12.26
C ALA A 376 -16.82 7.54 -11.67
N MET A 377 -16.70 7.62 -10.35
CA MET A 377 -15.58 8.31 -9.69
C MET A 377 -14.24 7.63 -9.96
N ILE A 378 -14.17 6.30 -9.85
CA ILE A 378 -12.97 5.52 -10.11
C ILE A 378 -12.53 5.72 -11.57
N GLN A 379 -13.46 5.57 -12.52
CA GLN A 379 -13.19 5.78 -13.94
C GLN A 379 -12.71 7.20 -14.24
N ALA A 380 -13.37 8.23 -13.69
CA ALA A 380 -12.96 9.61 -13.87
C ALA A 380 -11.57 9.89 -13.26
N TRP A 381 -11.26 9.26 -12.14
CA TRP A 381 -9.94 9.33 -11.53
C TRP A 381 -8.88 8.69 -12.44
N GLU A 382 -9.05 7.44 -12.86
CA GLU A 382 -8.08 6.72 -13.71
C GLU A 382 -7.82 7.45 -15.05
N GLN A 383 -8.87 7.98 -15.67
CA GLN A 383 -8.78 8.55 -17.02
C GLN A 383 -8.34 10.02 -17.04
N ILE A 384 -8.74 10.81 -16.04
CA ILE A 384 -8.66 12.28 -16.11
C ILE A 384 -7.92 12.90 -14.92
N ALA A 385 -8.24 12.46 -13.71
CA ALA A 385 -7.79 13.16 -12.50
C ALA A 385 -6.50 12.62 -11.89
N LYS A 386 -6.17 11.33 -12.10
CA LYS A 386 -4.92 10.72 -11.64
C LYS A 386 -3.74 11.53 -12.15
N LYS A 387 -2.79 11.82 -11.25
CA LYS A 387 -1.57 12.53 -11.62
C LYS A 387 -0.77 11.66 -12.60
N PRO A 388 -0.40 12.17 -13.80
CA PRO A 388 0.40 11.39 -14.75
C PRO A 388 1.76 11.00 -14.20
N SER A 389 2.41 10.03 -14.84
CA SER A 389 3.77 9.62 -14.50
C SER A 389 4.76 9.75 -15.68
N LEU A 390 6.05 9.91 -15.33
CA LEU A 390 7.20 9.66 -16.19
C LEU A 390 8.17 8.77 -15.43
N VAL A 391 8.23 7.50 -15.84
CA VAL A 391 9.09 6.49 -15.20
C VAL A 391 10.23 6.13 -16.15
N VAL A 392 11.47 6.32 -15.71
CA VAL A 392 12.63 5.77 -16.41
C VAL A 392 12.88 4.37 -15.89
N VAL A 393 12.67 3.35 -16.72
CA VAL A 393 12.94 1.96 -16.36
C VAL A 393 14.31 1.60 -16.90
N VAL A 394 15.26 1.37 -15.99
CA VAL A 394 16.62 0.95 -16.27
C VAL A 394 16.70 -0.55 -16.04
N VAL A 395 16.87 -1.31 -17.11
CA VAL A 395 16.77 -2.77 -17.13
C VAL A 395 18.16 -3.36 -17.34
N ASP A 396 18.58 -4.21 -16.41
CA ASP A 396 19.81 -4.97 -16.51
C ASP A 396 19.67 -6.09 -17.54
N SER A 397 20.59 -6.15 -18.51
CA SER A 397 20.75 -7.22 -19.48
C SER A 397 22.09 -7.94 -19.36
N SER A 398 22.77 -7.81 -18.22
CA SER A 398 24.05 -8.47 -17.95
C SER A 398 23.93 -9.98 -17.97
N GLY A 399 25.06 -10.68 -18.16
CA GLY A 399 25.12 -12.14 -18.26
C GLY A 399 24.40 -12.92 -17.15
N SER A 400 24.30 -12.36 -15.94
CA SER A 400 23.60 -12.96 -14.81
C SER A 400 22.10 -13.10 -15.04
N MET A 401 21.50 -12.21 -15.83
CA MET A 401 20.07 -12.19 -16.19
C MET A 401 19.64 -13.34 -17.13
N SER A 402 20.50 -14.33 -17.35
CA SER A 402 20.23 -15.50 -18.20
C SER A 402 19.14 -16.43 -17.63
N ASN A 403 18.89 -17.54 -18.32
CA ASN A 403 17.91 -18.56 -17.92
C ASN A 403 16.47 -18.02 -17.83
N ASN A 404 15.79 -18.24 -16.70
CA ASN A 404 14.41 -17.84 -16.48
C ASN A 404 14.25 -16.37 -16.05
N LYS A 405 15.36 -15.66 -15.81
CA LYS A 405 15.35 -14.28 -15.30
C LYS A 405 14.89 -13.27 -16.35
N MET A 406 15.63 -13.16 -17.45
CA MET A 406 15.27 -12.26 -18.56
C MET A 406 13.86 -12.54 -19.11
N PRO A 407 13.42 -13.79 -19.38
CA PRO A 407 12.05 -14.05 -19.82
C PRO A 407 10.97 -13.55 -18.84
N ALA A 408 11.19 -13.69 -17.53
CA ALA A 408 10.24 -13.20 -16.53
C ALA A 408 10.21 -11.66 -16.48
N VAL A 409 11.37 -11.00 -16.57
CA VAL A 409 11.46 -9.54 -16.67
C VAL A 409 10.77 -9.04 -17.94
N GLN A 410 11.02 -9.68 -19.09
CA GLN A 410 10.37 -9.36 -20.35
C GLN A 410 8.85 -9.50 -20.24
N ASN A 411 8.34 -10.61 -19.71
CA ASN A 411 6.90 -10.81 -19.51
C ASN A 411 6.29 -9.74 -18.60
N THR A 412 7.01 -9.38 -17.52
CA THR A 412 6.50 -8.40 -16.57
C THR A 412 6.47 -6.99 -17.15
N LEU A 413 7.53 -6.59 -17.87
CA LEU A 413 7.57 -5.30 -18.56
C LEU A 413 6.52 -5.24 -19.67
N GLN A 414 6.21 -6.35 -20.36
CA GLN A 414 5.12 -6.39 -21.33
C GLN A 414 3.78 -6.11 -20.66
N ASN A 415 3.50 -6.71 -19.50
CA ASN A 415 2.29 -6.43 -18.73
C ASN A 415 2.23 -4.97 -18.30
N TYR A 416 3.34 -4.41 -17.81
CA TYR A 416 3.42 -3.01 -17.40
C TYR A 416 3.14 -2.04 -18.56
N ILE A 417 3.68 -2.32 -19.76
CA ILE A 417 3.42 -1.50 -20.95
C ILE A 417 1.96 -1.61 -21.41
N ASN A 418 1.37 -2.81 -21.31
CA ASN A 418 -0.02 -3.03 -21.69
C ASN A 418 -1.02 -2.32 -20.76
N SER A 419 -0.67 -2.14 -19.49
CA SER A 419 -1.49 -1.44 -18.49
C SER A 419 -1.23 0.07 -18.41
N LEU A 420 -0.36 0.64 -19.25
CA LEU A 420 -0.07 2.08 -19.24
C LEU A 420 -1.32 2.93 -19.46
N GLY A 421 -1.52 3.91 -18.57
CA GLY A 421 -2.52 4.95 -18.73
C GLY A 421 -2.19 5.87 -19.90
N ALA A 422 -3.22 6.53 -20.45
CA ALA A 422 -3.08 7.36 -21.65
C ALA A 422 -2.11 8.56 -21.48
N ASN A 423 -1.91 9.02 -20.24
CA ASN A 423 -1.07 10.17 -19.94
C ASN A 423 0.30 9.79 -19.34
N ASP A 424 0.52 8.50 -19.10
CA ASP A 424 1.76 7.97 -18.56
C ASP A 424 2.82 7.86 -19.65
N ARG A 425 4.07 8.05 -19.26
CA ARG A 425 5.22 7.92 -20.14
C ARG A 425 6.28 7.05 -19.47
N ILE A 426 6.93 6.24 -20.28
CA ILE A 426 8.08 5.44 -19.84
C ILE A 426 9.26 5.74 -20.75
N ALA A 427 10.45 5.83 -20.17
CA ALA A 427 11.70 5.72 -20.92
C ALA A 427 12.38 4.41 -20.54
N LEU A 428 12.53 3.50 -21.50
CA LEU A 428 13.18 2.22 -21.30
C LEU A 428 14.67 2.36 -21.64
N ILE A 429 15.53 1.95 -20.72
CA ILE A 429 16.99 1.99 -20.85
C ILE A 429 17.51 0.59 -20.60
N ASP A 430 18.27 0.07 -21.54
CA ASP A 430 18.92 -1.22 -21.45
C ASP A 430 20.39 -1.01 -21.07
N PHE A 431 20.91 -1.79 -20.12
CA PHE A 431 22.31 -1.71 -19.74
C PHE A 431 22.94 -3.06 -19.42
N ASP A 432 24.22 -3.17 -19.79
CA ASP A 432 25.13 -4.22 -19.35
C ASP A 432 26.49 -3.59 -18.98
N SER A 433 27.58 -3.95 -19.69
CA SER A 433 28.82 -3.18 -19.72
C SER A 433 28.66 -1.84 -20.46
N VAL A 434 27.63 -1.71 -21.29
CA VAL A 434 27.30 -0.51 -22.07
C VAL A 434 25.88 -0.09 -21.74
N ILE A 435 25.66 1.23 -21.65
CA ILE A 435 24.33 1.82 -21.44
C ILE A 435 23.79 2.26 -22.81
N ARG A 436 22.66 1.69 -23.23
CA ARG A 436 22.05 1.98 -24.54
C ARG A 436 21.14 3.21 -24.45
N ASP A 437 20.89 3.84 -25.60
CA ASP A 437 20.04 5.03 -25.67
C ASP A 437 18.58 4.73 -25.28
N PRO A 438 17.87 5.66 -24.60
CA PRO A 438 16.52 5.41 -24.11
C PRO A 438 15.48 5.32 -25.23
N VAL A 439 14.54 4.38 -25.08
CA VAL A 439 13.33 4.31 -25.91
C VAL A 439 12.15 4.87 -25.13
N VAL A 440 11.65 6.03 -25.57
CA VAL A 440 10.50 6.70 -24.94
C VAL A 440 9.19 6.18 -25.53
N ILE A 441 8.30 5.72 -24.64
CA ILE A 441 6.97 5.20 -24.96
C ILE A 441 5.90 5.91 -24.12
N ASP A 442 4.65 5.77 -24.56
CA ASP A 442 3.46 6.27 -23.91
C ASP A 442 2.31 5.25 -24.06
N GLY A 443 1.16 5.55 -23.47
CA GLY A 443 -0.03 4.68 -23.52
C GLY A 443 -0.74 4.59 -24.88
N THR A 444 -0.18 5.14 -25.96
CA THR A 444 -0.75 4.99 -27.33
C THR A 444 -0.44 3.61 -27.91
N PRO A 445 -1.23 3.10 -28.87
CA PRO A 445 -0.90 1.85 -29.56
C PRO A 445 0.53 1.84 -30.15
N GLU A 446 0.95 2.93 -30.79
CA GLU A 446 2.29 3.05 -31.37
C GLU A 446 3.39 3.14 -30.31
N GLY A 447 3.12 3.78 -29.17
CA GLY A 447 3.98 3.78 -28.00
C GLY A 447 4.17 2.38 -27.43
N ARG A 448 3.07 1.64 -27.26
CA ARG A 448 3.09 0.25 -26.77
C ARG A 448 3.87 -0.66 -27.72
N ASP A 449 3.62 -0.57 -29.03
CA ASP A 449 4.33 -1.39 -30.02
C ASP A 449 5.85 -1.15 -29.98
N ARG A 450 6.29 0.11 -29.87
CA ARG A 450 7.72 0.45 -29.70
C ARG A 450 8.31 -0.16 -28.43
N GLY A 451 7.54 -0.15 -27.35
CA GLY A 451 7.93 -0.73 -26.07
C GLY A 451 8.05 -2.25 -26.12
N LEU A 452 7.08 -2.94 -26.73
CA LEU A 452 7.12 -4.39 -26.94
C LEU A 452 8.31 -4.80 -27.82
N GLN A 453 8.62 -4.02 -28.87
CA GLN A 453 9.80 -4.22 -29.71
C GLN A 453 11.09 -4.09 -28.89
N PHE A 454 11.23 -3.04 -28.09
CA PHE A 454 12.38 -2.86 -27.20
C PHE A 454 12.54 -4.07 -26.27
N ILE A 455 11.48 -4.48 -25.58
CA ILE A 455 11.54 -5.62 -24.64
C ILE A 455 11.98 -6.90 -25.36
N SER A 456 11.44 -7.16 -26.56
CA SER A 456 11.80 -8.34 -27.35
C SER A 456 13.26 -8.34 -27.83
N SER A 457 13.89 -7.15 -27.86
CA SER A 457 15.26 -6.96 -28.29
C SER A 457 16.30 -7.09 -27.17
N LEU A 458 15.87 -7.15 -25.90
CA LEU A 458 16.76 -7.34 -24.76
C LEU A 458 17.52 -8.67 -24.92
N GLN A 459 18.84 -8.60 -24.87
CA GLN A 459 19.73 -9.74 -24.99
C GLN A 459 20.71 -9.77 -23.83
N VAL A 460 20.89 -10.96 -23.27
CA VAL A 460 21.76 -11.17 -22.11
C VAL A 460 23.22 -11.22 -22.55
N GLU A 461 24.00 -10.19 -22.22
CA GLU A 461 25.43 -10.06 -22.56
C GLU A 461 26.16 -9.15 -21.56
N GLY A 462 27.49 -9.29 -21.44
CA GLY A 462 28.31 -8.30 -20.72
C GLY A 462 28.28 -8.41 -19.19
N GLY A 463 28.87 -7.41 -18.55
CA GLY A 463 28.90 -7.21 -17.09
C GLY A 463 27.82 -6.23 -16.63
N THR A 464 27.98 -5.67 -15.43
CA THR A 464 26.92 -4.87 -14.78
C THR A 464 27.46 -3.48 -14.40
N ALA A 465 27.17 -2.46 -15.23
CA ALA A 465 27.48 -1.06 -14.95
C ALA A 465 26.32 -0.36 -14.22
N LEU A 466 25.99 -0.85 -13.02
CA LEU A 466 24.81 -0.47 -12.25
C LEU A 466 24.80 1.00 -11.83
N TYR A 467 25.92 1.50 -11.30
CA TYR A 467 25.99 2.88 -10.81
C TYR A 467 25.97 3.90 -11.95
N ASP A 468 26.70 3.60 -13.02
CA ASP A 468 26.71 4.43 -14.22
C ASP A 468 25.32 4.44 -14.91
N SER A 469 24.61 3.32 -14.93
CA SER A 469 23.25 3.24 -15.51
C SER A 469 22.21 3.97 -14.66
N ALA A 470 22.30 3.85 -13.33
CA ALA A 470 21.45 4.58 -12.40
C ALA A 470 21.58 6.11 -12.56
N ILE A 471 22.82 6.63 -12.60
CA ILE A 471 23.04 8.06 -12.80
C ILE A 471 22.65 8.52 -14.20
N TYR A 472 22.86 7.70 -15.22
CA TYR A 472 22.42 7.98 -16.59
C TYR A 472 20.90 8.14 -16.67
N GLY A 473 20.14 7.19 -16.10
CA GLY A 473 18.68 7.25 -16.04
C GLY A 473 18.17 8.49 -15.32
N ARG A 474 18.77 8.84 -14.17
CA ARG A 474 18.44 10.08 -13.45
C ARG A 474 18.75 11.32 -14.26
N ASN A 475 19.91 11.39 -14.92
CA ASN A 475 20.30 12.57 -15.69
C ASN A 475 19.42 12.76 -16.92
N TRP A 476 19.04 11.67 -17.59
CA TRP A 476 18.05 11.71 -18.65
C TRP A 476 16.71 12.24 -18.13
N LEU A 477 16.25 11.75 -16.97
CA LEU A 477 15.02 12.22 -16.35
C LEU A 477 15.07 13.71 -15.99
N VAL A 478 16.18 14.19 -15.42
CA VAL A 478 16.38 15.62 -15.11
C VAL A 478 16.23 16.49 -16.37
N GLN A 479 16.76 16.04 -17.51
CA GLN A 479 16.66 16.77 -18.77
C GLN A 479 15.25 16.73 -19.39
N ASN A 480 14.42 15.77 -18.98
CA ASN A 480 13.10 15.51 -19.55
C ASN A 480 11.98 15.59 -18.49
N LEU A 481 12.22 16.29 -17.38
CA LEU A 481 11.28 16.39 -16.26
C LEU A 481 9.90 16.84 -16.72
N ARG A 482 8.87 16.20 -16.18
CA ARG A 482 7.47 16.60 -16.33
C ARG A 482 6.99 17.25 -15.03
N PRO A 483 6.84 18.58 -14.97
CA PRO A 483 6.43 19.27 -13.73
C PRO A 483 5.02 18.88 -13.26
N ASP A 484 4.17 18.41 -14.17
CA ASP A 484 2.81 17.97 -13.92
C ASP A 484 2.69 16.48 -13.54
N ALA A 485 3.81 15.75 -13.51
CA ALA A 485 3.84 14.30 -13.34
C ALA A 485 4.60 13.85 -12.08
N ILE A 486 4.42 12.60 -11.69
CA ILE A 486 5.32 11.87 -10.81
C ILE A 486 6.53 11.43 -11.65
N ASN A 487 7.74 11.85 -11.25
CA ASN A 487 8.98 11.51 -11.96
C ASN A 487 9.76 10.50 -11.13
N ALA A 488 10.04 9.32 -11.70
CA ALA A 488 10.70 8.23 -10.97
C ALA A 488 11.69 7.48 -11.86
N VAL A 489 12.68 6.86 -11.24
CA VAL A 489 13.56 5.86 -11.84
C VAL A 489 13.23 4.50 -11.22
N LEU A 490 13.00 3.50 -12.05
CA LEU A 490 12.85 2.10 -11.67
C LEU A 490 14.07 1.34 -12.18
N LEU A 491 14.90 0.84 -11.27
CA LEU A 491 16.11 0.09 -11.56
C LEU A 491 15.87 -1.39 -11.30
N LEU A 492 15.99 -2.22 -12.33
CA LEU A 492 15.80 -3.67 -12.28
C LEU A 492 17.15 -4.34 -12.52
N THR A 493 17.67 -5.09 -11.56
CA THR A 493 18.97 -5.78 -11.67
C THR A 493 19.00 -7.05 -10.84
N ASP A 494 19.74 -8.06 -11.29
CA ASP A 494 20.03 -9.28 -10.53
C ASP A 494 21.48 -9.40 -10.06
N GLY A 495 22.29 -8.35 -10.27
CA GLY A 495 23.73 -8.40 -10.14
C GLY A 495 24.31 -7.37 -9.17
N VAL A 496 25.59 -7.57 -8.85
CA VAL A 496 26.44 -6.60 -8.17
C VAL A 496 27.18 -5.77 -9.22
N ASP A 497 27.36 -4.48 -8.95
CA ASP A 497 28.16 -3.62 -9.83
C ASP A 497 29.55 -4.23 -10.07
N SER A 498 29.92 -4.37 -11.34
CA SER A 498 31.19 -4.98 -11.77
C SER A 498 31.93 -4.16 -12.82
N GLY A 499 31.33 -3.07 -13.29
CA GLY A 499 31.83 -2.32 -14.44
C GLY A 499 31.64 -0.80 -14.37
N SER A 500 31.06 -0.24 -13.31
CA SER A 500 30.88 1.21 -13.25
C SER A 500 32.20 1.95 -13.01
N ALA A 501 32.36 3.07 -13.70
CA ALA A 501 33.44 4.02 -13.44
C ALA A 501 33.14 4.88 -12.20
N MET A 502 31.86 5.18 -11.94
CA MET A 502 31.43 5.92 -10.75
C MET A 502 31.39 5.01 -9.52
N PRO A 503 31.98 5.41 -8.38
CA PRO A 503 31.80 4.69 -7.12
C PRO A 503 30.44 5.00 -6.47
N LEU A 504 29.94 4.08 -5.64
CA LEU A 504 28.64 4.20 -4.98
C LEU A 504 28.49 5.50 -4.18
N GLU A 505 29.52 5.92 -3.44
CA GLU A 505 29.44 7.13 -2.63
C GLU A 505 29.20 8.38 -3.48
N GLN A 506 29.75 8.41 -4.69
CA GLN A 506 29.51 9.50 -5.62
C GLN A 506 28.09 9.45 -6.20
N LEU A 507 27.59 8.25 -6.54
CA LEU A 507 26.21 8.07 -6.98
C LEU A 507 25.24 8.61 -5.92
N ILE A 508 25.38 8.16 -4.67
CA ILE A 508 24.50 8.56 -3.56
C ILE A 508 24.49 10.09 -3.38
N ALA A 509 25.66 10.73 -3.42
CA ALA A 509 25.76 12.19 -3.32
C ALA A 509 25.07 12.94 -4.49
N GLU A 510 25.06 12.38 -5.71
CA GLU A 510 24.32 12.97 -6.83
C GLU A 510 22.81 12.72 -6.73
N LEU A 511 22.40 11.55 -6.24
CA LEU A 511 20.98 11.22 -6.06
C LEU A 511 20.32 12.11 -5.00
N GLU A 512 21.01 12.37 -3.89
CA GLU A 512 20.57 13.31 -2.83
C GLU A 512 20.21 14.69 -3.40
N ARG A 513 20.96 15.18 -4.40
CA ARG A 513 20.73 16.49 -5.02
C ARG A 513 19.46 16.57 -5.86
N SER A 514 18.94 15.43 -6.31
CA SER A 514 17.67 15.30 -7.08
C SER A 514 16.50 14.76 -6.28
N GLY A 515 16.72 14.29 -5.05
CA GLY A 515 15.69 13.67 -4.23
C GLY A 515 14.62 14.66 -3.77
N PHE A 516 13.75 14.24 -2.84
CA PHE A 516 12.61 15.02 -2.36
C PHE A 516 12.95 16.31 -1.62
N GLY A 517 14.20 16.47 -1.15
CA GLY A 517 14.69 17.74 -0.63
C GLY A 517 14.98 18.80 -1.70
N SER A 518 14.85 18.44 -2.98
CA SER A 518 15.08 19.31 -4.14
C SER A 518 13.81 19.62 -4.91
N ASP A 519 13.86 20.63 -5.78
CA ASP A 519 12.76 20.94 -6.71
C ASP A 519 12.55 19.84 -7.78
N GLN A 520 13.50 18.91 -7.95
CA GLN A 520 13.46 17.87 -8.99
C GLN A 520 12.60 16.66 -8.58
N ARG A 521 12.63 16.29 -7.29
CA ARG A 521 11.81 15.23 -6.67
C ARG A 521 11.79 13.91 -7.45
N ILE A 522 12.96 13.40 -7.78
CA ILE A 522 13.10 12.10 -8.43
C ILE A 522 13.25 11.02 -7.36
N SER A 523 12.33 10.05 -7.38
CA SER A 523 12.39 8.84 -6.55
C SER A 523 13.08 7.71 -7.30
N PHE A 524 13.87 6.90 -6.59
CA PHE A 524 14.38 5.63 -7.10
C PHE A 524 13.66 4.45 -6.47
N PHE A 525 13.21 3.54 -7.32
CA PHE A 525 12.71 2.23 -6.95
C PHE A 525 13.68 1.20 -7.48
N THR A 526 14.17 0.34 -6.61
CA THR A 526 15.14 -0.68 -7.00
C THR A 526 14.53 -2.04 -6.77
N VAL A 527 14.58 -2.90 -7.79
CA VAL A 527 14.14 -4.28 -7.69
C VAL A 527 15.35 -5.18 -7.90
N GLY A 528 15.73 -5.87 -6.83
CA GLY A 528 16.72 -6.93 -6.86
C GLY A 528 16.05 -8.21 -7.32
N TYR A 529 16.51 -8.76 -8.43
CA TYR A 529 15.92 -9.94 -9.05
C TYR A 529 16.79 -11.17 -8.78
N GLY A 530 16.23 -12.30 -8.37
CA GLY A 530 16.98 -13.55 -8.16
C GLY A 530 17.09 -14.01 -6.72
N GLU A 531 17.99 -14.98 -6.46
CA GLU A 531 18.17 -15.55 -5.12
C GLU A 531 19.10 -14.70 -4.24
N GLU A 532 18.98 -14.87 -2.92
CA GLU A 532 19.81 -14.16 -1.94
C GLU A 532 21.30 -14.41 -2.21
N GLY A 533 22.07 -13.33 -2.41
CA GLY A 533 23.50 -13.36 -2.71
C GLY A 533 23.87 -13.21 -4.18
N GLU A 534 22.91 -13.14 -5.09
CA GLU A 534 23.16 -12.84 -6.52
C GLU A 534 23.33 -11.33 -6.79
N PHE A 535 22.70 -10.50 -5.97
CA PHE A 535 22.79 -9.03 -5.97
C PHE A 535 23.13 -8.51 -4.57
N ASP A 536 23.36 -7.21 -4.43
CA ASP A 536 23.58 -6.54 -3.14
C ASP A 536 22.33 -5.75 -2.69
N PRO A 537 21.47 -6.32 -1.82
CA PRO A 537 20.27 -5.65 -1.35
C PRO A 537 20.57 -4.34 -0.63
N ALA A 538 21.68 -4.25 0.10
CA ALA A 538 22.01 -3.07 0.89
C ALA A 538 22.34 -1.88 -0.01
N VAL A 539 23.05 -2.13 -1.12
CA VAL A 539 23.33 -1.12 -2.15
C VAL A 539 22.04 -0.63 -2.81
N LEU A 540 21.15 -1.55 -3.20
CA LEU A 540 19.87 -1.20 -3.83
C LEU A 540 18.97 -0.41 -2.86
N GLU A 541 18.87 -0.85 -1.61
CA GLU A 541 18.14 -0.13 -0.55
C GLU A 541 18.73 1.26 -0.30
N GLN A 542 20.06 1.41 -0.29
CA GLN A 542 20.70 2.70 -0.13
C GLN A 542 20.37 3.66 -1.30
N ILE A 543 20.40 3.18 -2.54
CA ILE A 543 20.03 3.95 -3.74
C ILE A 543 18.57 4.42 -3.66
N ALA A 544 17.66 3.53 -3.26
CA ALA A 544 16.24 3.84 -3.20
C ALA A 544 15.88 4.79 -2.05
N THR A 545 16.37 4.52 -0.84
CA THR A 545 15.98 5.25 0.37
C THR A 545 16.48 6.69 0.37
N VAL A 546 17.67 6.96 -0.19
CA VAL A 546 18.22 8.32 -0.23
C VAL A 546 17.40 9.29 -1.10
N THR A 547 16.57 8.73 -1.98
CA THR A 547 15.67 9.49 -2.85
C THR A 547 14.20 9.39 -2.43
N GLY A 548 13.91 8.80 -1.27
CA GLY A 548 12.55 8.59 -0.74
C GLY A 548 11.70 7.58 -1.52
N GLY A 549 12.34 6.69 -2.27
CA GLY A 549 11.73 5.47 -2.77
C GLY A 549 12.04 4.26 -1.87
N TYR A 550 11.87 3.05 -2.39
CA TYR A 550 12.14 1.82 -1.64
C TYR A 550 12.74 0.71 -2.51
N TYR A 551 13.37 -0.23 -1.84
CA TYR A 551 13.86 -1.48 -2.42
C TYR A 551 12.82 -2.59 -2.30
N SER A 552 12.76 -3.48 -3.29
CA SER A 552 11.99 -4.72 -3.23
C SER A 552 12.79 -5.88 -3.79
N ALA A 553 12.79 -7.00 -3.07
CA ALA A 553 13.25 -8.27 -3.63
C ALA A 553 12.16 -8.84 -4.55
N GLY A 554 12.57 -9.41 -5.68
CA GLY A 554 11.70 -10.09 -6.61
C GLY A 554 12.32 -11.39 -7.12
N ASP A 555 11.46 -12.35 -7.39
CA ASP A 555 11.80 -13.61 -8.05
C ASP A 555 10.84 -13.81 -9.26
N PRO A 556 11.05 -14.82 -10.12
CA PRO A 556 10.18 -15.05 -11.28
C PRO A 556 8.68 -15.14 -10.95
N ASN A 557 8.31 -15.51 -9.72
CA ASN A 557 6.92 -15.65 -9.27
C ASN A 557 6.35 -14.38 -8.63
N THR A 558 7.21 -13.47 -8.14
CA THR A 558 6.78 -12.30 -7.35
C THR A 558 6.98 -10.97 -8.08
N ILE A 559 7.84 -10.93 -9.10
CA ILE A 559 8.18 -9.69 -9.82
C ILE A 559 6.97 -9.00 -10.46
N SER A 560 6.00 -9.77 -10.98
CA SER A 560 4.76 -9.21 -11.54
C SER A 560 3.99 -8.38 -10.52
N ARG A 561 3.83 -8.92 -9.31
CA ARG A 561 3.17 -8.22 -8.21
C ARG A 561 3.95 -6.98 -7.78
N VAL A 562 5.28 -7.04 -7.77
CA VAL A 562 6.13 -5.88 -7.42
C VAL A 562 5.96 -4.75 -8.44
N LEU A 563 5.95 -5.06 -9.74
CA LEU A 563 5.75 -4.06 -10.78
C LEU A 563 4.31 -3.52 -10.83
N GLU A 564 3.30 -4.37 -10.61
CA GLU A 564 1.91 -3.93 -10.45
C GLU A 564 1.74 -2.99 -9.24
N ASN A 565 2.38 -3.31 -8.11
CA ASN A 565 2.41 -2.45 -6.93
C ASN A 565 3.02 -1.08 -7.27
N LEU A 566 4.20 -1.04 -7.89
CA LEU A 566 4.87 0.20 -8.27
C LEU A 566 4.04 1.02 -9.26
N GLN A 567 3.41 0.38 -10.24
CA GLN A 567 2.53 1.06 -11.19
C GLN A 567 1.35 1.77 -10.52
N LEU A 568 0.84 1.25 -9.41
CA LEU A 568 -0.24 1.90 -8.67
C LEU A 568 0.23 3.14 -7.90
N GLU A 569 1.52 3.25 -7.64
CA GLU A 569 2.11 4.36 -6.87
C GLU A 569 2.47 5.56 -7.74
N PHE A 570 2.54 5.33 -9.06
CA PHE A 570 2.63 6.32 -10.13
C PHE A 570 1.25 6.54 -10.72
#